data_AF-T0PPB7-F1
#
_entry.id   AF-T0PPB7-F1
#
_cell.length_a   1.000
_cell.length_b   1.000
_cell.length_c   1.000
_cell.angle_alpha   90.00
_cell.angle_beta   90.00
_cell.angle_gamma   90.00
#
_symmetry.space_group_name_H-M   'P 1'
#
loop_
_entity.id
_entity.type
_entity.pdbx_description
1 polymer ?
#
loop_
_entity_poly.entity_id
_entity_poly.type
_entity_poly.pdbx_seq_one_letter_code
_entity_poly.pdbx_strand_id
1 'polypeptide(L)'
;MKKIFGFILIILVFLVGFIYNEFNGNPLSKYFAKREISKYISANYSDKDFEIISIGYNFKFHNYAANIESKKENIKFVIDIKGDGRFYDEYYYSYSAEQKIARKFGEQLSKILYEELKEKVPDLKAVATSFEIERGKYLFTDEYSKNIKEQPAISIGFVGDQVTKEEFVNKVYLVKEAVIKGGYKPKSFNFNYNAQGDKGALIYSLNLDESQLNLSKEEINNIKFGFDEGTKEELRKNAAKNKFLLKVYIIGILGFVIGTALFITAIINKEKKRKNIESS
;
A
#
# COMPACT_ATOMS: atom_id res chain seq x y z
N MET A 1 36.27 11.21 35.05
CA MET A 1 34.88 11.02 35.56
C MET A 1 33.84 12.09 35.16
N LYS A 2 33.81 13.32 35.72
CA LYS A 2 32.69 14.29 35.52
C LYS A 2 32.35 14.62 34.04
N LYS A 3 33.36 14.79 33.18
CA LYS A 3 33.17 15.06 31.74
C LYS A 3 32.57 13.87 30.97
N ILE A 4 32.84 12.65 31.40
CA ILE A 4 32.32 11.41 30.79
C ILE A 4 30.84 11.23 31.19
N PHE A 5 30.51 11.46 32.46
CA PHE A 5 29.11 11.47 32.92
C PHE A 5 28.28 12.53 32.20
N GLY A 6 28.83 13.73 31.98
CA GLY A 6 28.16 14.77 31.19
C GLY A 6 27.90 14.33 29.75
N PHE A 7 28.87 13.70 29.09
CA PHE A 7 28.70 13.20 27.72
C PHE A 7 27.67 12.06 27.63
N ILE A 8 27.69 11.11 28.56
CA ILE A 8 26.69 10.03 28.64
C ILE A 8 25.29 10.60 28.86
N LEU A 9 25.15 11.61 29.72
CA LEU A 9 23.86 12.25 29.98
C LEU A 9 23.31 12.94 28.72
N ILE A 10 24.17 13.62 27.95
CA ILE A 10 23.78 14.26 26.69
C ILE A 10 23.26 13.20 25.70
N ILE A 11 24.00 12.09 25.51
CA ILE A 11 23.56 10.99 24.63
C ILE A 11 22.22 10.44 25.09
N LEU A 12 22.03 10.24 26.40
CA LEU A 12 20.79 9.72 26.94
C LEU A 12 19.61 10.66 26.69
N VAL A 13 19.79 11.97 26.87
CA VAL A 13 18.77 12.99 26.55
C VAL A 13 18.41 12.96 25.07
N PHE A 14 19.40 12.87 24.18
CA PHE A 14 19.15 12.75 22.74
C PHE A 14 18.43 11.45 22.39
N LEU A 15 18.81 10.32 22.98
CA LEU A 15 18.18 9.03 22.74
C LEU A 15 16.71 9.02 23.21
N VAL A 16 16.44 9.53 24.42
CA VAL A 16 15.08 9.64 24.95
C VAL A 16 14.24 10.61 24.11
N GLY A 17 14.81 11.75 23.70
CA GLY A 17 14.14 12.69 22.81
C GLY A 17 13.84 12.11 21.43
N PHE A 18 14.78 11.33 20.87
CA PHE A 18 14.60 10.62 19.61
C PHE A 18 13.47 9.58 19.71
N ILE A 19 13.51 8.72 20.73
CA ILE A 19 12.45 7.73 20.99
C ILE A 19 11.10 8.43 21.18
N TYR A 20 11.05 9.49 21.98
CA TYR A 20 9.82 10.24 22.20
C TYR A 20 9.23 10.77 20.88
N ASN A 21 10.06 11.34 20.00
CA ASN A 21 9.64 11.82 18.69
C ASN A 21 9.16 10.68 17.78
N GLU A 22 9.85 9.54 17.75
CA GLU A 22 9.43 8.37 16.97
C GLU A 22 8.06 7.82 17.39
N PHE A 23 7.68 7.94 18.67
CA PHE A 23 6.37 7.47 19.15
C PHE A 23 5.27 8.54 19.17
N ASN A 24 5.61 9.82 19.30
CA ASN A 24 4.62 10.90 19.49
C ASN A 24 4.57 11.89 18.31
N GLY A 25 5.53 11.79 17.39
CA GLY A 25 5.75 12.71 16.29
C GLY A 25 6.28 14.07 16.73
N ASN A 26 6.60 14.91 15.74
CA ASN A 26 7.05 16.27 15.94
C ASN A 26 5.85 17.24 16.05
N PRO A 27 5.72 18.03 17.14
CA PRO A 27 4.66 19.04 17.27
C PRO A 27 4.55 20.03 16.08
N LEU A 28 5.68 20.35 15.45
CA LEU A 28 5.71 21.23 14.27
C LEU A 28 5.07 20.55 13.06
N SER A 29 5.43 19.30 12.80
CA SER A 29 4.82 18.49 11.72
C SER A 29 3.33 18.29 11.96
N LYS A 30 2.91 18.12 13.22
CA LYS A 30 1.50 18.05 13.61
C LYS A 30 0.73 19.32 13.24
N TYR A 31 1.32 20.49 13.48
CA TYR A 31 0.71 21.78 13.12
C TYR A 31 0.52 21.90 11.59
N PHE A 32 1.56 21.58 10.82
CA PHE A 32 1.47 21.60 9.35
C PHE A 32 0.46 20.60 8.82
N ALA A 33 0.43 19.38 9.36
CA ALA A 33 -0.55 18.37 8.98
C ALA A 33 -1.99 18.85 9.24
N LYS A 34 -2.27 19.47 10.39
CA LYS A 34 -3.59 20.06 10.67
C LYS A 34 -3.97 21.13 9.64
N ARG A 35 -3.02 21.99 9.26
CA ARG A 35 -3.26 23.04 8.28
C ARG A 35 -3.56 22.47 6.89
N GLU A 36 -2.80 21.49 6.45
CA GLU A 36 -2.98 20.88 5.13
C GLU A 36 -4.27 20.06 5.06
N ILE A 37 -4.65 19.33 6.13
CA ILE A 37 -5.96 18.66 6.20
C ILE A 37 -7.10 19.68 6.19
N SER A 38 -6.98 20.79 6.92
CA SER A 38 -8.01 21.84 6.92
C SER A 38 -8.21 22.46 5.53
N LYS A 39 -7.12 22.69 4.78
CA LYS A 39 -7.19 23.14 3.37
C LYS A 39 -7.84 22.10 2.48
N TYR A 40 -7.46 20.83 2.63
CA TYR A 40 -8.02 19.73 1.86
C TYR A 40 -9.55 19.64 2.06
N ILE A 41 -10.02 19.68 3.31
CA ILE A 41 -11.46 19.68 3.63
C ILE A 41 -12.15 20.88 2.98
N SER A 42 -11.58 22.09 3.13
CA SER A 42 -12.17 23.30 2.57
C SER A 42 -12.26 23.27 1.04
N ALA A 43 -11.28 22.64 0.37
CA ALA A 43 -11.24 22.55 -1.09
C ALA A 43 -12.21 21.50 -1.66
N ASN A 44 -12.40 20.37 -0.97
CA ASN A 44 -13.16 19.23 -1.50
C ASN A 44 -14.60 19.15 -0.96
N TYR A 45 -14.83 19.71 0.23
CA TYR A 45 -16.07 19.59 1.00
C TYR A 45 -16.53 20.96 1.54
N SER A 46 -16.43 22.00 0.72
CA SER A 46 -16.88 23.35 1.07
C SER A 46 -18.38 23.44 1.41
N ASP A 47 -19.17 22.46 0.96
CA ASP A 47 -20.60 22.31 1.22
C ASP A 47 -20.93 21.49 2.47
N LYS A 48 -19.93 20.97 3.19
CA LYS A 48 -20.10 20.08 4.35
C LYS A 48 -19.71 20.77 5.66
N ASP A 49 -20.32 20.31 6.75
CA ASP A 49 -20.06 20.79 8.12
C ASP A 49 -18.94 19.99 8.81
N PHE A 50 -17.85 19.73 8.08
CA PHE A 50 -16.74 18.92 8.58
C PHE A 50 -15.85 19.70 9.53
N GLU A 51 -15.76 19.24 10.78
CA GLU A 51 -14.92 19.84 11.82
C GLU A 51 -13.80 18.88 12.24
N ILE A 52 -12.55 19.38 12.30
CA ILE A 52 -11.42 18.62 12.84
C ILE A 52 -11.51 18.62 14.37
N ILE A 53 -11.88 17.47 14.95
CA ILE A 53 -12.01 17.29 16.39
C ILE A 53 -10.65 17.08 17.05
N SER A 54 -9.78 16.29 16.43
CA SER A 54 -8.43 16.05 16.94
C SER A 54 -7.48 15.63 15.83
N ILE A 55 -6.18 15.78 16.09
CA ILE A 55 -5.12 15.26 15.21
C ILE A 55 -4.10 14.51 16.05
N GLY A 56 -3.74 13.32 15.60
CA GLY A 56 -2.82 12.41 16.27
C GLY A 56 -1.71 11.96 15.34
N TYR A 57 -0.58 11.58 15.93
CA TYR A 57 0.48 10.88 15.21
C TYR A 57 0.24 9.37 15.30
N ASN A 58 0.30 8.70 14.16
CA ASN A 58 0.19 7.26 14.07
C ASN A 58 1.59 6.67 13.90
N PHE A 59 2.17 6.23 15.02
CA PHE A 59 3.52 5.66 15.03
C PHE A 59 3.67 4.41 14.14
N LYS A 60 2.59 3.67 13.90
CA LYS A 60 2.63 2.47 13.05
C LYS A 60 2.89 2.82 11.59
N PHE A 61 2.32 3.93 11.11
CA PHE A 61 2.41 4.37 9.72
C PHE A 61 3.25 5.63 9.53
N HIS A 62 3.86 6.13 10.62
CA HIS A 62 4.67 7.35 10.67
C HIS A 62 3.97 8.55 10.02
N ASN A 63 2.68 8.71 10.29
CA ASN A 63 1.85 9.72 9.64
C ASN A 63 0.93 10.46 10.61
N TYR A 64 0.34 11.56 10.16
CA TYR A 64 -0.64 12.31 10.95
C TYR A 64 -2.05 12.05 10.44
N ALA A 65 -2.95 11.75 11.38
CA ALA A 65 -4.35 11.46 11.12
C ALA A 65 -5.23 12.42 11.92
N ALA A 66 -6.19 13.04 11.25
CA ALA A 66 -7.22 13.88 11.85
C ALA A 66 -8.53 13.10 11.99
N ASN A 67 -9.12 13.17 13.18
CA ASN A 67 -10.50 12.73 13.40
C ASN A 67 -11.42 13.89 13.07
N ILE A 68 -12.38 13.64 12.19
CA ILE A 68 -13.32 14.62 11.67
C ILE A 68 -14.73 14.17 12.05
N GLU A 69 -15.59 15.14 12.33
CA GLU A 69 -17.00 14.95 12.63
C GLU A 69 -17.86 15.80 11.68
N SER A 70 -18.97 15.23 11.22
CA SER A 70 -20.11 15.98 10.70
C SER A 70 -21.26 15.82 11.66
N LYS A 71 -21.75 16.94 12.20
CA LYS A 71 -22.89 16.94 13.14
C LYS A 71 -24.20 16.74 12.39
N LYS A 72 -24.31 17.30 11.19
CA LYS A 72 -25.47 17.18 10.30
C LYS A 72 -25.68 15.75 9.82
N GLU A 73 -24.61 15.05 9.46
CA GLU A 73 -24.68 13.67 8.99
C GLU A 73 -24.54 12.65 10.13
N ASN A 74 -24.19 13.11 11.34
CA ASN A 74 -23.93 12.28 12.52
C ASN A 74 -22.90 11.17 12.25
N ILE A 75 -21.78 11.55 11.60
CA ILE A 75 -20.69 10.63 11.24
C ILE A 75 -19.36 11.12 11.78
N LYS A 76 -18.47 10.16 12.02
CA LYS A 76 -17.06 10.38 12.36
C LYS A 76 -16.19 9.56 11.42
N PHE A 77 -15.10 10.15 10.97
CA PHE A 77 -14.19 9.52 10.03
C PHE A 77 -12.79 10.13 10.16
N VAL A 78 -11.81 9.47 9.53
CA VAL A 78 -10.41 9.87 9.57
C VAL A 78 -9.95 10.36 8.20
N ILE A 79 -9.16 11.45 8.20
CA ILE A 79 -8.30 11.82 7.08
C ILE A 79 -6.85 11.79 7.55
N ASP A 80 -5.99 11.06 6.85
CA ASP A 80 -4.54 11.02 7.10
C ASP A 80 -3.73 11.51 5.91
N ILE A 81 -2.58 12.15 6.21
CA ILE A 81 -1.59 12.54 5.20
C ILE A 81 -0.50 11.48 5.20
N LYS A 82 -0.38 10.73 4.11
CA LYS A 82 0.67 9.73 3.92
C LYS A 82 2.04 10.40 3.77
N GLY A 83 3.11 9.64 3.99
CA GLY A 83 4.49 10.13 3.88
C GLY A 83 4.87 10.68 2.49
N ASP A 84 4.10 10.37 1.46
CA ASP A 84 4.24 10.89 0.10
C ASP A 84 3.36 12.13 -0.19
N GLY A 85 2.68 12.67 0.82
CA GLY A 85 1.82 13.84 0.72
C GLY A 85 0.40 13.56 0.23
N ARG A 86 0.06 12.31 -0.11
CA ARG A 86 -1.32 11.96 -0.49
C ARG A 86 -2.21 11.87 0.73
N PHE A 87 -3.47 12.25 0.56
CA PHE A 87 -4.51 12.06 1.57
C PHE A 87 -5.13 10.67 1.41
N TYR A 88 -5.40 9.98 2.52
CA TYR A 88 -6.46 8.99 2.55
C TYR A 88 -7.65 9.58 3.30
N ASP A 89 -8.82 9.43 2.68
CA ASP A 89 -10.05 10.09 3.08
C ASP A 89 -11.13 9.03 3.28
N GLU A 90 -11.36 8.66 4.53
CA GLU A 90 -12.36 7.67 4.88
C GLU A 90 -13.79 8.13 4.55
N TYR A 91 -14.09 9.44 4.57
CA TYR A 91 -15.41 9.91 4.15
C TYR A 91 -15.68 9.58 2.70
N TYR A 92 -14.71 9.88 1.83
CA TYR A 92 -14.80 9.54 0.42
C TYR A 92 -15.06 8.04 0.23
N TYR A 93 -14.25 7.17 0.85
CA TYR A 93 -14.34 5.72 0.65
C TYR A 93 -15.57 5.06 1.27
N SER A 94 -16.02 5.53 2.44
CA SER A 94 -17.04 4.84 3.23
C SER A 94 -18.43 5.46 3.13
N TYR A 95 -18.51 6.77 2.89
CA TYR A 95 -19.75 7.52 3.06
C TYR A 95 -20.22 8.22 1.79
N SER A 96 -19.31 8.61 0.87
CA SER A 96 -19.69 9.30 -0.36
C SER A 96 -20.67 8.50 -1.22
N ALA A 97 -21.59 9.20 -1.87
CA ALA A 97 -22.58 8.58 -2.77
C ALA A 97 -21.87 7.96 -3.98
N GLU A 98 -20.84 8.64 -4.49
CA GLU A 98 -20.03 8.22 -5.63
C GLU A 98 -19.38 6.87 -5.39
N GLN A 99 -18.76 6.64 -4.22
CA GLN A 99 -18.14 5.34 -3.91
C GLN A 99 -19.17 4.23 -3.70
N LYS A 100 -20.33 4.55 -3.11
CA LYS A 100 -21.42 3.57 -2.98
C LYS A 100 -21.96 3.15 -4.34
N ILE A 101 -22.12 4.10 -5.27
CA ILE A 101 -22.54 3.84 -6.65
C ILE A 101 -21.45 3.08 -7.40
N ALA A 102 -20.19 3.50 -7.28
CA ALA A 102 -19.04 2.81 -7.90
C ALA A 102 -18.96 1.35 -7.48
N ARG A 103 -19.12 1.07 -6.18
CA ARG A 103 -19.16 -0.30 -5.65
C ARG A 103 -20.36 -1.07 -6.18
N LYS A 104 -21.57 -0.49 -6.17
CA LYS A 104 -22.78 -1.13 -6.70
C LYS A 104 -22.61 -1.49 -8.18
N PHE A 105 -22.18 -0.55 -9.02
CA PHE A 105 -21.94 -0.80 -10.44
C PHE A 105 -20.83 -1.84 -10.65
N GLY A 106 -19.77 -1.77 -9.85
CA GLY A 106 -18.68 -2.73 -9.86
C GLY A 106 -19.16 -4.15 -9.57
N GLU A 107 -19.96 -4.34 -8.51
CA GLU A 107 -20.52 -5.64 -8.14
C GLU A 107 -21.44 -6.20 -9.24
N GLN A 108 -22.28 -5.34 -9.82
CA GLN A 108 -23.20 -5.72 -10.90
C GLN A 108 -22.47 -6.16 -12.16
N LEU A 109 -21.53 -5.34 -12.65
CA LEU A 109 -20.75 -5.69 -13.84
C LEU A 109 -19.87 -6.93 -13.58
N SER A 110 -19.27 -7.06 -12.40
CA SER A 110 -18.48 -8.24 -12.04
C SER A 110 -19.31 -9.52 -12.15
N LYS A 111 -20.55 -9.51 -11.64
CA LYS A 111 -21.47 -10.64 -11.74
C LYS A 111 -21.83 -10.95 -13.19
N ILE A 112 -22.20 -9.93 -13.97
CA ILE A 112 -22.55 -10.10 -15.39
C ILE A 112 -21.38 -10.73 -16.16
N LEU A 113 -20.18 -10.17 -16.04
CA LEU A 113 -19.00 -10.68 -16.74
C LEU A 113 -18.59 -12.07 -16.27
N TYR A 114 -18.67 -12.37 -14.97
CA TYR A 114 -18.39 -13.71 -14.47
C TYR A 114 -19.30 -14.75 -15.11
N GLU A 115 -20.61 -14.49 -15.16
CA GLU A 115 -21.59 -15.39 -15.78
C GLU A 115 -21.37 -15.56 -17.28
N GLU A 116 -21.00 -14.50 -18.01
CA GLU A 116 -20.71 -14.55 -19.45
C GLU A 116 -19.40 -15.28 -19.80
N LEU A 117 -18.45 -15.34 -18.85
CA LEU A 117 -17.09 -15.85 -19.09
C LEU A 117 -16.84 -17.25 -18.51
N LYS A 118 -17.51 -17.65 -17.42
CA LYS A 118 -17.19 -18.90 -16.67
C LYS A 118 -17.28 -20.17 -17.53
N GLU A 119 -18.20 -20.22 -18.49
CA GLU A 119 -18.34 -21.37 -19.40
C GLU A 119 -17.24 -21.40 -20.47
N LYS A 120 -16.69 -20.24 -20.84
CA LYS A 120 -15.64 -20.09 -21.86
C LYS A 120 -14.23 -20.27 -21.29
N VAL A 121 -14.08 -20.02 -20.00
CA VAL A 121 -12.80 -20.04 -19.29
C VAL A 121 -12.97 -20.88 -18.01
N PRO A 122 -12.79 -22.21 -18.09
CA PRO A 122 -13.12 -23.13 -16.98
C PRO A 122 -12.34 -22.88 -15.68
N ASP A 123 -11.15 -22.28 -15.78
CA ASP A 123 -10.26 -21.90 -14.69
C ASP A 123 -10.53 -20.48 -14.15
N LEU A 124 -11.59 -19.82 -14.62
CA LEU A 124 -12.00 -18.52 -14.11
C LEU A 124 -12.46 -18.63 -12.65
N LYS A 125 -11.71 -17.99 -11.75
CA LYS A 125 -12.01 -17.97 -10.33
C LYS A 125 -12.77 -16.72 -9.91
N ALA A 126 -12.41 -15.57 -10.47
CA ALA A 126 -12.97 -14.29 -10.05
C ALA A 126 -12.96 -13.27 -11.18
N VAL A 127 -13.99 -12.42 -11.19
CA VAL A 127 -14.01 -11.16 -11.92
C VAL A 127 -14.35 -10.07 -10.90
N ALA A 128 -13.57 -9.00 -10.88
CA ALA A 128 -13.83 -7.82 -10.07
C ALA A 128 -13.72 -6.59 -10.96
N THR A 129 -14.64 -5.65 -10.82
CA THR A 129 -14.62 -4.40 -11.59
C THR A 129 -14.72 -3.20 -10.66
N SER A 130 -14.02 -2.13 -11.01
CA SER A 130 -14.02 -0.88 -10.26
C SER A 130 -14.29 0.29 -11.19
N PHE A 131 -15.05 1.26 -10.68
CA PHE A 131 -15.40 2.49 -11.39
C PHE A 131 -14.86 3.70 -10.66
N GLU A 132 -14.52 4.74 -11.41
CA GLU A 132 -14.35 6.10 -10.92
C GLU A 132 -15.59 6.89 -11.33
N ILE A 133 -16.48 7.18 -10.37
CA ILE A 133 -17.75 7.85 -10.65
C ILE A 133 -17.61 9.36 -10.49
N GLU A 134 -18.04 10.10 -11.52
CA GLU A 134 -18.10 11.56 -11.49
C GLU A 134 -19.16 12.05 -10.49
N ARG A 135 -18.81 13.07 -9.69
CA ARG A 135 -19.65 13.58 -8.60
C ARG A 135 -21.02 14.03 -9.12
N GLY A 136 -22.09 13.58 -8.46
CA GLY A 136 -23.47 14.00 -8.73
C GLY A 136 -24.09 13.52 -10.05
N LYS A 137 -23.42 12.64 -10.80
CA LYS A 137 -23.89 12.19 -12.13
C LYS A 137 -24.94 11.09 -12.09
N TYR A 138 -24.92 10.27 -11.04
CA TYR A 138 -25.80 9.13 -10.88
C TYR A 138 -26.46 9.16 -9.50
N LEU A 139 -27.63 8.54 -9.40
CA LEU A 139 -28.34 8.29 -8.17
C LEU A 139 -28.05 6.86 -7.69
N PHE A 140 -28.15 6.62 -6.38
CA PHE A 140 -27.99 5.27 -5.82
C PHE A 140 -29.05 4.27 -6.33
N THR A 141 -30.20 4.78 -6.79
CA THR A 141 -31.27 4.01 -7.41
C THR A 141 -30.94 3.56 -8.83
N ASP A 142 -29.94 4.14 -9.48
CA ASP A 142 -29.55 3.76 -10.84
C ASP A 142 -28.89 2.37 -10.85
N GLU A 143 -29.08 1.65 -11.94
CA GLU A 143 -28.51 0.34 -12.18
C GLU A 143 -27.42 0.44 -13.26
N TYR A 144 -26.39 -0.41 -13.16
CA TYR A 144 -25.36 -0.47 -14.18
C TYR A 144 -25.97 -0.79 -15.55
N SER A 145 -25.50 -0.08 -16.58
CA SER A 145 -25.78 -0.41 -17.98
C SER A 145 -24.55 -0.14 -18.86
N LYS A 146 -24.49 -0.79 -20.03
CA LYS A 146 -23.39 -0.60 -21.00
C LYS A 146 -23.28 0.83 -21.56
N ASN A 147 -24.28 1.66 -21.31
CA ASN A 147 -24.36 3.03 -21.84
C ASN A 147 -23.73 4.07 -20.92
N ILE A 148 -23.32 3.71 -19.70
CA ILE A 148 -22.61 4.64 -18.82
C ILE A 148 -21.28 5.06 -19.47
N LYS A 149 -20.85 6.31 -19.21
CA LYS A 149 -19.65 6.87 -19.84
C LYS A 149 -18.37 6.41 -19.14
N GLU A 150 -18.43 6.17 -17.85
CA GLU A 150 -17.34 5.75 -17.00
C GLU A 150 -16.85 4.36 -17.42
N GLN A 151 -15.56 4.29 -17.73
CA GLN A 151 -14.91 3.05 -18.13
C GLN A 151 -14.36 2.33 -16.89
N PRO A 152 -14.73 1.06 -16.65
CA PRO A 152 -14.24 0.32 -15.49
C PRO A 152 -12.82 -0.20 -15.69
N ALA A 153 -12.06 -0.30 -14.60
CA ALA A 153 -10.92 -1.21 -14.54
C ALA A 153 -11.43 -2.62 -14.19
N ILE A 154 -10.95 -3.64 -14.90
CA ILE A 154 -11.43 -5.02 -14.76
C ILE A 154 -10.29 -5.94 -14.32
N SER A 155 -10.44 -6.57 -13.15
CA SER A 155 -9.53 -7.58 -12.63
C SER A 155 -10.09 -8.98 -12.86
N ILE A 156 -9.28 -9.85 -13.45
CA ILE A 156 -9.62 -11.23 -13.80
C ILE A 156 -8.65 -12.16 -13.06
N GLY A 157 -9.20 -13.08 -12.27
CA GLY A 157 -8.44 -14.10 -11.56
C GLY A 157 -8.70 -15.48 -12.15
N PHE A 158 -7.64 -16.15 -12.56
CA PHE A 158 -7.62 -17.57 -12.94
C PHE A 158 -6.97 -18.41 -11.84
N VAL A 159 -7.33 -19.70 -11.79
CA VAL A 159 -6.73 -20.65 -10.85
C VAL A 159 -6.45 -22.01 -11.50
N GLY A 160 -5.28 -22.58 -11.24
CA GLY A 160 -4.92 -23.93 -11.69
C GLY A 160 -3.49 -24.30 -11.32
N ASP A 161 -3.12 -25.56 -11.51
CA ASP A 161 -1.85 -26.08 -10.99
C ASP A 161 -0.63 -25.74 -11.86
N GLN A 162 -0.81 -25.74 -13.18
CA GLN A 162 0.20 -25.41 -14.17
C GLN A 162 -0.46 -24.65 -15.32
N VAL A 163 0.23 -23.65 -15.86
CA VAL A 163 -0.15 -22.96 -17.09
C VAL A 163 1.12 -22.48 -17.76
N THR A 164 1.20 -22.65 -19.07
CA THR A 164 2.30 -22.06 -19.85
C THR A 164 2.03 -20.58 -20.10
N LYS A 165 3.07 -19.81 -20.42
CA LYS A 165 2.92 -18.41 -20.84
C LYS A 165 1.95 -18.28 -22.03
N GLU A 166 2.05 -19.17 -23.00
CA GLU A 166 1.19 -19.15 -24.19
C GLU A 166 -0.29 -19.40 -23.83
N GLU A 167 -0.57 -20.39 -22.97
CA GLU A 167 -1.93 -20.64 -22.48
C GLU A 167 -2.48 -19.47 -21.67
N PHE A 168 -1.65 -18.83 -20.85
CA PHE A 168 -2.05 -17.62 -20.13
C PHE A 168 -2.41 -16.48 -21.10
N VAL A 169 -1.57 -16.24 -22.12
CA VAL A 169 -1.84 -15.24 -23.16
C VAL A 169 -3.12 -15.57 -23.94
N ASN A 170 -3.38 -16.85 -24.24
CA ASN A 170 -4.62 -17.29 -24.88
C ASN A 170 -5.85 -16.89 -24.06
N LYS A 171 -5.82 -17.13 -22.75
CA LYS A 171 -6.91 -16.81 -21.83
C LYS A 171 -7.12 -15.29 -21.72
N VAL A 172 -6.03 -14.54 -21.56
CA VAL A 172 -6.05 -13.07 -21.56
C VAL A 172 -6.72 -12.54 -22.82
N TYR A 173 -6.27 -12.98 -23.99
CA TYR A 173 -6.81 -12.54 -25.27
C TYR A 173 -8.29 -12.90 -25.40
N LEU A 174 -8.68 -14.14 -25.06
CA LEU A 174 -10.07 -14.60 -25.13
C LEU A 174 -11.00 -13.78 -24.24
N VAL A 175 -10.60 -13.51 -22.98
CA VAL A 175 -11.40 -12.69 -22.06
C VAL A 175 -11.50 -11.25 -22.54
N LYS A 176 -10.37 -10.63 -22.91
CA LYS A 176 -10.32 -9.25 -23.44
C LYS A 176 -11.27 -9.10 -24.62
N GLU A 177 -11.17 -10.00 -25.61
CA GLU A 177 -12.00 -9.96 -26.81
C GLU A 177 -13.48 -10.21 -26.50
N ALA A 178 -13.79 -11.16 -25.62
CA ALA A 178 -15.18 -11.42 -25.22
C ALA A 178 -15.83 -10.20 -24.56
N VAL A 179 -15.10 -9.50 -23.68
CA VAL A 179 -15.58 -8.29 -23.02
C VAL A 179 -15.75 -7.14 -24.03
N ILE A 180 -14.75 -6.86 -24.86
CA ILE A 180 -14.82 -5.75 -25.83
C ILE A 180 -15.91 -6.00 -26.90
N LYS A 181 -15.97 -7.21 -27.47
CA LYS A 181 -17.01 -7.57 -28.45
C LYS A 181 -18.40 -7.66 -27.82
N GLY A 182 -18.49 -7.90 -26.52
CA GLY A 182 -19.72 -7.80 -25.74
C GLY A 182 -20.27 -6.37 -25.61
N GLY A 183 -19.55 -5.36 -26.10
CA GLY A 183 -19.94 -3.96 -26.07
C GLY A 183 -19.58 -3.24 -24.76
N TYR A 184 -18.79 -3.88 -23.89
CA TYR A 184 -18.25 -3.25 -22.69
C TYR A 184 -17.05 -2.36 -23.04
N LYS A 185 -16.85 -1.28 -22.28
CA LYS A 185 -15.82 -0.26 -22.54
C LYS A 185 -14.84 -0.17 -21.36
N PRO A 186 -13.96 -1.17 -21.16
CA PRO A 186 -13.01 -1.14 -20.06
C PRO A 186 -11.94 -0.05 -20.26
N LYS A 187 -11.49 0.54 -19.16
CA LYS A 187 -10.31 1.43 -19.09
C LYS A 187 -9.03 0.62 -19.08
N SER A 188 -9.04 -0.51 -18.39
CA SER A 188 -7.89 -1.40 -18.25
C SER A 188 -8.32 -2.81 -17.84
N PHE A 189 -7.40 -3.76 -18.00
CA PHE A 189 -7.48 -5.08 -17.41
C PHE A 189 -6.28 -5.38 -16.52
N ASN A 190 -6.52 -6.10 -15.42
CA ASN A 190 -5.51 -6.80 -14.63
C ASN A 190 -5.83 -8.29 -14.66
N PHE A 191 -4.90 -9.11 -15.13
CA PHE A 191 -5.03 -10.56 -15.17
C PHE A 191 -4.05 -11.20 -14.20
N ASN A 192 -4.53 -12.10 -13.35
CA ASN A 192 -3.69 -12.88 -12.47
C ASN A 192 -4.03 -14.36 -12.62
N TYR A 193 -3.00 -15.19 -12.72
CA TYR A 193 -3.13 -16.64 -12.67
C TYR A 193 -2.46 -17.14 -11.39
N ASN A 194 -3.21 -17.84 -10.53
CA ASN A 194 -2.70 -18.32 -9.25
C ASN A 194 -2.70 -19.85 -9.21
N ALA A 195 -1.74 -20.43 -8.47
CA ALA A 195 -1.78 -21.85 -8.13
C ALA A 195 -3.02 -22.19 -7.27
N GLN A 196 -3.49 -23.44 -7.29
CA GLN A 196 -4.64 -23.86 -6.49
C GLN A 196 -4.33 -23.88 -4.97
N GLY A 197 -5.35 -23.66 -4.13
CA GLY A 197 -5.30 -23.75 -2.66
C GLY A 197 -5.19 -22.42 -1.90
N ASP A 198 -5.34 -22.47 -0.57
CA ASP A 198 -5.47 -21.29 0.32
C ASP A 198 -4.24 -20.37 0.40
N LYS A 199 -3.13 -20.76 -0.25
CA LYS A 199 -1.87 -20.00 -0.37
C LYS A 199 -1.35 -19.95 -1.81
N GLY A 200 -2.26 -20.07 -2.79
CA GLY A 200 -1.93 -20.11 -4.22
C GLY A 200 -0.95 -19.01 -4.61
N ALA A 201 0.27 -19.39 -5.00
CA ALA A 201 1.27 -18.44 -5.46
C ALA A 201 0.85 -17.86 -6.81
N LEU A 202 1.04 -16.55 -7.00
CA LEU A 202 0.90 -15.89 -8.29
C LEU A 202 1.90 -16.52 -9.28
N ILE A 203 1.37 -17.08 -10.37
CA ILE A 203 2.16 -17.69 -11.45
C ILE A 203 2.45 -16.63 -12.50
N TYR A 204 1.41 -15.98 -13.04
CA TYR A 204 1.52 -14.90 -14.02
C TYR A 204 0.63 -13.73 -13.63
N SER A 205 1.08 -12.53 -13.97
CA SER A 205 0.32 -11.29 -13.89
C SER A 205 0.54 -10.44 -15.13
N LEU A 206 -0.52 -9.84 -15.65
CA LEU A 206 -0.46 -8.93 -16.78
C LEU A 206 -1.44 -7.78 -16.57
N ASN A 207 -0.95 -6.56 -16.75
CA ASN A 207 -1.77 -5.36 -16.84
C ASN A 207 -1.86 -4.92 -18.29
N LEU A 208 -3.06 -4.60 -18.76
CA LEU A 208 -3.31 -3.96 -20.04
C LEU A 208 -4.01 -2.63 -19.77
N ASP A 209 -3.34 -1.53 -20.04
CA ASP A 209 -3.94 -0.20 -19.94
C ASP A 209 -4.71 0.15 -21.23
N GLU A 210 -5.41 1.28 -21.23
CA GLU A 210 -6.30 1.69 -22.33
C GLU A 210 -5.63 1.65 -23.72
N SER A 211 -4.37 2.08 -23.81
CA SER A 211 -3.58 2.07 -25.04
C SER A 211 -3.25 0.65 -25.55
N GLN A 212 -3.36 -0.36 -24.70
CA GLN A 212 -3.00 -1.75 -24.98
C GLN A 212 -4.22 -2.65 -25.24
N LEU A 213 -5.44 -2.12 -25.12
CA LEU A 213 -6.67 -2.91 -25.29
C LEU A 213 -6.88 -3.41 -26.72
N ASN A 214 -6.29 -2.74 -27.70
CA ASN A 214 -6.36 -3.10 -29.12
C ASN A 214 -5.25 -4.06 -29.56
N LEU A 215 -4.32 -4.43 -28.68
CA LEU A 215 -3.23 -5.32 -29.04
C LEU A 215 -3.75 -6.69 -29.47
N SER A 216 -3.10 -7.23 -30.50
CA SER A 216 -3.23 -8.60 -30.94
C SER A 216 -2.65 -9.56 -29.91
N LYS A 217 -2.98 -10.85 -30.06
CA LYS A 217 -2.44 -11.92 -29.23
C LYS A 217 -0.90 -11.98 -29.27
N GLU A 218 -0.31 -11.80 -30.45
CA GLU A 218 1.15 -11.83 -30.66
C GLU A 218 1.83 -10.65 -29.96
N GLU A 219 1.25 -9.46 -30.06
CA GLU A 219 1.74 -8.27 -29.36
C GLU A 219 1.65 -8.44 -27.83
N ILE A 220 0.55 -9.00 -27.32
CA ILE A 220 0.40 -9.32 -25.89
C ILE A 220 1.48 -10.29 -25.43
N ASN A 221 1.84 -11.29 -26.24
CA ASN A 221 2.89 -12.25 -25.89
C ASN A 221 4.27 -11.60 -25.72
N ASN A 222 4.50 -10.45 -26.37
CA ASN A 222 5.75 -9.68 -26.27
C ASN A 222 5.78 -8.71 -25.08
N ILE A 223 4.67 -8.54 -24.35
CA ILE A 223 4.64 -7.71 -23.15
C ILE A 223 5.41 -8.42 -22.03
N LYS A 224 6.05 -7.64 -21.15
CA LYS A 224 6.66 -8.17 -19.95
C LYS A 224 5.59 -8.53 -18.91
N PHE A 225 5.55 -9.80 -18.52
CA PHE A 225 4.65 -10.31 -17.50
C PHE A 225 5.25 -10.10 -16.09
N GLY A 226 4.39 -9.84 -15.11
CA GLY A 226 4.74 -9.92 -13.70
C GLY A 226 4.76 -11.38 -13.26
N PHE A 227 5.86 -11.81 -12.63
CA PHE A 227 6.15 -13.19 -12.24
C PHE A 227 6.24 -14.18 -13.44
N ASP A 228 7.48 -14.61 -13.67
CA ASP A 228 7.92 -15.68 -14.57
C ASP A 228 8.79 -16.65 -13.74
N GLU A 229 8.96 -17.91 -14.14
CA GLU A 229 9.80 -18.88 -13.41
C GLU A 229 11.23 -18.35 -13.17
N GLY A 230 11.79 -17.61 -14.15
CA GLY A 230 13.09 -16.94 -13.99
C GLY A 230 13.11 -15.89 -12.87
N THR A 231 11.99 -15.21 -12.62
CA THR A 231 11.84 -14.22 -11.53
C THR A 231 11.79 -14.90 -10.15
N LYS A 232 11.26 -16.13 -10.07
CA LYS A 232 11.23 -16.95 -8.84
C LYS A 232 12.65 -17.25 -8.34
N GLU A 233 13.57 -17.52 -9.26
CA GLU A 233 14.97 -17.80 -8.93
C GLU A 233 15.72 -16.53 -8.48
N GLU A 234 15.47 -15.39 -9.12
CA GLU A 234 16.04 -14.09 -8.77
C GLU A 234 15.55 -13.59 -7.40
N LEU A 235 14.25 -13.76 -7.09
CA LEU A 235 13.69 -13.45 -5.78
C LEU A 235 14.24 -14.35 -4.67
N ARG A 236 14.48 -15.64 -4.95
CA ARG A 236 15.19 -16.54 -4.00
C ARG A 236 16.61 -16.05 -3.71
N LYS A 237 17.35 -15.59 -4.74
CA LYS A 237 18.69 -15.00 -4.59
C LYS A 237 18.64 -13.70 -3.77
N ASN A 238 17.67 -12.82 -4.02
CA ASN A 238 17.50 -11.56 -3.29
C ASN A 238 17.07 -11.76 -1.83
N ALA A 239 16.20 -12.73 -1.53
CA ALA A 239 15.82 -13.09 -0.16
C ALA A 239 17.03 -13.63 0.63
N ALA A 240 17.89 -14.43 0.01
CA ALA A 240 19.14 -14.89 0.61
C ALA A 240 20.10 -13.72 0.90
N LYS A 241 20.21 -12.75 -0.01
CA LYS A 241 21.03 -11.54 0.16
C LYS A 241 20.54 -10.64 1.31
N ASN A 242 19.23 -10.44 1.45
CA ASN A 242 18.66 -9.64 2.54
C ASN A 242 18.85 -10.31 3.91
N LYS A 243 18.76 -11.66 3.98
CA LYS A 243 19.07 -12.40 5.21
C LYS A 243 20.55 -12.29 5.60
N PHE A 244 21.45 -12.18 4.62
CA PHE A 244 22.87 -11.90 4.86
C PHE A 244 23.09 -10.48 5.39
N LEU A 245 22.49 -9.45 4.78
CA LEU A 245 22.59 -8.06 5.24
C LEU A 245 22.06 -7.85 6.67
N LEU A 246 20.95 -8.50 7.02
CA LEU A 246 20.41 -8.47 8.39
C LEU A 246 21.39 -9.07 9.41
N LYS A 247 22.08 -10.17 9.05
CA LYS A 247 23.13 -10.76 9.90
C LYS A 247 24.32 -9.80 10.07
N VAL A 248 24.75 -9.13 9.01
CA VAL A 248 25.83 -8.13 9.08
C VAL A 248 25.44 -6.97 9.99
N TYR A 249 24.20 -6.48 9.90
CA TYR A 249 23.69 -5.42 10.76
C TYR A 249 23.68 -5.82 12.24
N ILE A 250 23.21 -7.04 12.56
CA ILE A 250 23.23 -7.58 13.93
C ILE A 250 24.66 -7.71 14.47
N ILE A 251 25.61 -8.18 13.65
CA ILE A 251 27.02 -8.27 14.02
C ILE A 251 27.61 -6.88 14.28
N GLY A 252 27.23 -5.88 13.47
CA GLY A 252 27.64 -4.48 13.67
C GLY A 252 27.17 -3.90 15.00
N ILE A 253 25.90 -4.16 15.38
CA ILE A 253 25.36 -3.76 16.68
C ILE A 253 26.09 -4.46 17.83
N LEU A 254 26.33 -5.78 17.72
CA LEU A 254 27.08 -6.51 18.74
C LEU A 254 28.51 -5.97 18.89
N GLY A 255 29.18 -5.69 17.77
CA GLY A 255 30.52 -5.10 17.75
C GLY A 255 30.56 -3.73 18.42
N PHE A 256 29.55 -2.89 18.19
CA PHE A 256 29.43 -1.59 18.84
C PHE A 256 29.27 -1.73 20.36
N VAL A 257 28.37 -2.63 20.82
CA VAL A 257 28.15 -2.88 22.25
C VAL A 257 29.42 -3.39 22.94
N ILE A 258 30.10 -4.38 22.34
CA ILE A 258 31.36 -4.92 22.87
C ILE A 258 32.44 -3.82 22.90
N GLY A 259 32.56 -3.04 21.83
CA GLY A 259 33.50 -1.92 21.74
C GLY A 259 33.28 -0.89 22.85
N THR A 260 32.03 -0.52 23.12
CA THR A 260 31.69 0.38 24.23
C THR A 260 32.02 -0.22 25.59
N ALA A 261 31.76 -1.51 25.81
CA ALA A 261 32.06 -2.19 27.07
C ALA A 261 33.57 -2.28 27.33
N LEU A 262 34.36 -2.62 26.31
CA LEU A 262 35.81 -2.66 26.39
C LEU A 262 36.40 -1.27 26.62
N PHE A 263 35.87 -0.24 25.96
CA PHE A 263 36.30 1.14 26.16
C PHE A 263 36.04 1.62 27.59
N ILE A 264 34.83 1.35 28.13
CA ILE A 264 34.49 1.62 29.52
C ILE A 264 35.44 0.88 30.48
N THR A 265 35.70 -0.40 30.22
CA THR A 265 36.59 -1.23 31.06
C THR A 265 38.03 -0.72 31.04
N ALA A 266 38.55 -0.32 29.88
CA ALA A 266 39.88 0.25 29.74
C ALA A 266 40.02 1.58 30.50
N ILE A 267 38.97 2.42 30.49
CA ILE A 267 38.92 3.66 31.26
C ILE A 267 38.94 3.36 32.76
N ILE A 268 38.11 2.43 33.24
CA ILE A 268 38.06 2.05 34.67
C ILE A 268 39.43 1.55 35.14
N ASN A 269 40.09 0.68 34.35
CA ASN A 269 41.41 0.16 34.69
C ASN A 269 42.49 1.24 34.70
N LYS A 270 42.42 2.22 33.79
CA LYS A 270 43.34 3.37 33.77
C LYS A 270 43.17 4.26 35.00
N GLU A 271 41.94 4.51 35.44
CA GLU A 271 41.68 5.27 36.67
C GLU A 271 42.12 4.50 37.93
N LYS A 272 41.93 3.17 38.00
CA LYS A 272 42.46 2.34 39.10
C LYS A 272 43.99 2.40 39.19
N LYS A 273 44.71 2.28 38.07
CA LYS A 273 46.18 2.38 38.05
C LYS A 273 46.69 3.74 38.55
N ARG A 274 46.03 4.84 38.18
CA ARG A 274 46.39 6.18 38.68
C ARG A 274 46.25 6.30 40.19
N LYS A 275 45.13 5.82 40.75
CA LYS A 275 44.90 5.85 42.21
C LYS A 275 45.92 5.03 42.99
N ASN A 276 46.34 3.87 42.46
CA ASN A 276 47.35 3.03 43.13
C ASN A 276 48.74 3.65 43.17
N ILE A 277 49.10 4.46 42.16
CA ILE A 277 50.38 5.20 42.11
C ILE A 277 50.36 6.40 43.06
N GLU A 278 49.20 7.02 43.28
CA GLU A 278 49.05 8.15 44.21
C GLU A 278 48.96 7.70 45.68
N SER A 279 48.74 6.41 45.95
CA SER A 279 48.66 5.82 47.30
C SER A 279 49.92 5.07 47.74
N SER A 280 50.96 5.02 46.89
CA SER A 280 52.28 4.41 47.17
C SER A 280 53.34 5.50 47.33
#